data_AF-A0A964GK04-F1
#
_entry.id   AF-A0A964GK04-F1
#
_cell.length_a   1.000
_cell.length_b   1.000
_cell.length_c   1.000
_cell.angle_alpha   90.00
_cell.angle_beta   90.00
_cell.angle_gamma   90.00
#
_symmetry.space_group_name_H-M   'P 1'
#
loop_
_entity.id
_entity.type
_entity.pdbx_description
1 polymer ?
#
loop_
_entity_poly.entity_id
_entity_poly.type
_entity_poly.pdbx_seq_one_letter_code
_entity_poly.pdbx_strand_id
1 'polypeptide(L)'
;MATRQVLAELLAAYEAQTGQRAAIEAVGGVDAAKRVQAGEAFDVVVLASDAIDKLIAAGAVVAGSRTDWVRSGVAVAVRAGAPLPDIGSEDAVRSAVLAARSISYSTGPSGV
;
A
#
# COMPACT_ATOMS: atom_id res chain seq x y z
N MET A 1 4.37 5.73 -0.90
CA MET A 1 3.20 4.84 -0.87
C MET A 1 2.66 4.67 -2.28
N ALA A 2 2.30 3.44 -2.67
CA ALA A 2 1.94 3.09 -4.05
C ALA A 2 0.74 3.90 -4.59
N THR A 3 -0.24 4.21 -3.74
CA THR A 3 -1.48 4.89 -4.14
C THR A 3 -1.41 6.42 -4.05
N ARG A 4 -0.29 7.02 -3.60
CA ARG A 4 -0.25 8.47 -3.32
C ARG A 4 -0.55 9.33 -4.55
N GLN A 5 0.06 9.01 -5.70
CA GLN A 5 -0.11 9.80 -6.93
C GLN A 5 -1.55 9.68 -7.46
N VAL A 6 -2.06 8.44 -7.60
CA VAL A 6 -3.43 8.21 -8.07
C VAL A 6 -4.46 8.86 -7.13
N LEU A 7 -4.29 8.82 -5.81
CA LEU A 7 -5.18 9.51 -4.88
C LEU A 7 -5.11 11.03 -5.03
N ALA A 8 -3.93 11.61 -5.24
CA ALA A 8 -3.80 13.05 -5.47
C ALA A 8 -4.53 13.49 -6.75
N GLU A 9 -4.44 12.71 -7.82
CA GLU A 9 -5.17 12.96 -9.07
C GLU A 9 -6.69 12.85 -8.88
N LEU A 10 -7.14 11.81 -8.17
CA LEU A 10 -8.55 11.63 -7.85
C LEU A 10 -9.11 12.76 -6.99
N LEU A 11 -8.35 13.25 -6.01
CA LEU A 11 -8.78 14.39 -5.19
C LEU A 11 -8.83 15.69 -5.98
N ALA A 12 -7.89 15.93 -6.88
CA ALA A 12 -7.94 17.10 -7.77
C ALA A 12 -9.19 17.05 -8.67
N ALA A 13 -9.52 15.87 -9.21
CA ALA A 13 -10.74 15.67 -10.00
C ALA A 13 -12.01 15.83 -9.14
N TYR A 14 -12.00 15.33 -7.91
CA TYR A 14 -13.10 15.47 -6.96
C TYR A 14 -13.37 16.92 -6.58
N GLU A 15 -12.31 17.70 -6.28
CA GLU A 15 -12.43 19.13 -5.99
C GLU A 15 -12.97 19.90 -7.21
N ALA A 16 -12.47 19.60 -8.42
CA ALA A 16 -12.95 20.24 -9.64
C ALA A 16 -14.44 19.98 -9.92
N GLN A 17 -14.95 18.79 -9.58
CA GLN A 17 -16.33 18.40 -9.84
C GLN A 17 -17.31 18.84 -8.75
N THR A 18 -16.88 18.87 -7.50
CA THR A 18 -17.76 19.05 -6.34
C THR A 18 -17.53 20.37 -5.60
N GLY A 19 -16.39 21.02 -5.81
CA GLY A 19 -15.91 22.13 -4.99
C GLY A 19 -15.45 21.73 -3.58
N GLN A 20 -15.50 20.44 -3.22
CA GLN A 20 -15.11 19.95 -1.91
C GLN A 20 -13.63 19.54 -1.88
N ARG A 21 -12.95 19.90 -0.80
CA ARG A 21 -11.54 19.56 -0.56
C ARG A 21 -11.43 18.38 0.38
N ALA A 22 -10.45 17.52 0.11
CA ALA A 22 -10.00 16.49 1.03
C ALA A 22 -8.48 16.54 1.14
N ALA A 23 -7.95 16.09 2.29
CA ALA A 23 -6.52 16.01 2.54
C ALA A 23 -6.07 14.55 2.52
N ILE A 24 -4.81 14.32 2.11
CA ILE A 24 -4.20 12.98 2.12
C ILE A 24 -3.10 12.97 3.16
N GLU A 25 -3.21 12.04 4.10
CA GLU A 25 -2.12 11.64 4.98
C GLU A 25 -1.51 10.33 4.44
N ALA A 26 -0.21 10.33 4.16
CA ALA A 26 0.47 9.21 3.51
C ALA A 26 1.66 8.71 4.33
N VAL A 27 1.43 7.64 5.10
CA VAL A 27 2.43 6.93 5.90
C VAL A 27 2.51 5.45 5.50
N GLY A 28 3.43 4.69 6.11
CA GLY A 28 3.49 3.24 5.90
C GLY A 28 2.19 2.55 6.34
N GLY A 29 1.74 1.52 5.61
CA GLY A 29 0.44 0.88 5.87
C GLY A 29 0.26 0.34 7.30
N VAL A 30 1.34 -0.17 7.91
CA VAL A 30 1.35 -0.61 9.32
C VAL A 30 1.09 0.55 10.28
N ASP A 31 1.68 1.73 10.02
CA ASP A 31 1.51 2.91 10.86
C ASP A 31 0.11 3.51 10.70
N ALA A 32 -0.38 3.61 9.46
CA ALA A 32 -1.74 4.03 9.18
C ALA A 32 -2.78 3.13 9.90
N ALA A 33 -2.63 1.81 9.85
CA ALA A 33 -3.53 0.89 10.54
C ALA A 33 -3.50 1.11 12.08
N LYS A 34 -2.32 1.33 12.66
CA LYS A 34 -2.19 1.63 14.10
C LYS A 34 -2.88 2.93 14.49
N ARG A 35 -2.75 3.99 13.69
CA ARG A 35 -3.39 5.29 13.91
C ARG A 35 -4.92 5.19 13.88
N VAL A 36 -5.47 4.51 12.88
CA VAL A 36 -6.91 4.22 12.80
C VAL A 36 -7.37 3.40 14.01
N GLN A 37 -6.63 2.36 14.37
CA GLN A 37 -6.95 1.52 15.53
C GLN A 37 -6.86 2.29 16.87
N ALA A 38 -6.00 3.30 16.96
CA ALA A 38 -5.90 4.20 18.11
C ALA A 38 -7.03 5.24 18.17
N GLY A 39 -7.94 5.26 17.20
CA GLY A 39 -9.09 6.17 17.16
C GLY A 39 -8.76 7.56 16.58
N GLU A 40 -7.64 7.71 15.88
CA GLU A 40 -7.40 8.94 15.12
C GLU A 40 -8.47 9.09 14.02
N ALA A 41 -8.99 10.30 13.86
CA ALA A 41 -10.10 10.57 12.96
C ALA A 41 -9.65 10.57 11.49
N PHE A 42 -10.23 9.67 10.71
CA PHE A 42 -10.11 9.61 9.25
C PHE A 42 -11.48 9.35 8.64
N ASP A 43 -11.83 10.08 7.58
CA ASP A 43 -13.07 9.86 6.84
C ASP A 43 -12.96 8.64 5.90
N VAL A 44 -11.78 8.44 5.32
CA VAL A 44 -11.48 7.37 4.36
C VAL A 44 -10.13 6.74 4.69
N VAL A 45 -10.09 5.41 4.70
CA VAL A 45 -8.86 4.63 4.94
C VAL A 45 -8.57 3.78 3.71
N VAL A 46 -7.40 3.98 3.10
CA VAL A 46 -6.95 3.21 1.92
C VAL A 46 -5.76 2.34 2.32
N LEU A 47 -6.04 1.07 2.62
CA LEU A 47 -5.05 0.07 3.04
C LEU A 47 -5.29 -1.27 2.32
N ALA A 48 -4.41 -2.23 2.57
CA ALA A 48 -4.59 -3.60 2.09
C ALA A 48 -5.87 -4.22 2.65
N SER A 49 -6.46 -5.13 1.87
CA SER A 49 -7.74 -5.77 2.18
C SER A 49 -7.74 -6.44 3.56
N ASP A 50 -6.67 -7.14 3.91
CA ASP A 50 -6.53 -7.84 5.19
C ASP A 50 -6.44 -6.86 6.38
N ALA A 51 -5.79 -5.70 6.20
CA ALA A 51 -5.72 -4.65 7.21
C ALA A 51 -7.09 -3.99 7.41
N ILE A 52 -7.81 -3.71 6.32
CA ILE A 52 -9.19 -3.19 6.40
C ILE A 52 -10.11 -4.20 7.09
N ASP A 53 -10.00 -5.49 6.78
CA ASP A 53 -10.81 -6.53 7.42
C ASP A 53 -10.57 -6.60 8.93
N LYS A 54 -9.30 -6.52 9.36
CA LYS A 54 -8.94 -6.47 10.79
C LYS A 54 -9.50 -5.22 11.47
N LEU A 55 -9.46 -4.05 10.81
CA LEU A 55 -10.00 -2.81 11.35
C LEU A 55 -11.53 -2.83 11.44
N ILE A 56 -12.21 -3.43 10.47
CA ILE A 56 -13.67 -3.66 10.52
C ILE A 56 -14.01 -4.60 11.68
N ALA A 57 -13.31 -5.72 11.82
CA ALA A 57 -13.52 -6.67 12.91
C ALA A 57 -13.28 -6.03 14.29
N ALA A 58 -12.37 -5.07 14.38
CA ALA A 58 -12.10 -4.29 15.59
C ALA A 58 -13.09 -3.13 15.82
N GLY A 59 -14.04 -2.89 14.90
CA GLY A 59 -15.00 -1.79 14.98
C GLY A 59 -14.41 -0.40 14.69
N ALA A 60 -13.17 -0.32 14.20
CA ALA A 60 -12.49 0.92 13.86
C ALA A 60 -12.85 1.44 12.45
N VAL A 61 -13.40 0.58 11.59
CA VAL A 61 -13.91 0.94 10.26
C VAL A 61 -15.35 0.43 10.12
N VAL A 62 -16.20 1.22 9.46
CA VAL A 62 -17.63 0.93 9.27
C VAL A 62 -17.81 -0.39 8.52
N ALA A 63 -18.52 -1.34 9.11
CA ALA A 63 -18.82 -2.62 8.49
C ALA A 63 -19.62 -2.44 7.19
N GLY A 64 -19.24 -3.18 6.15
CA GLY A 64 -19.88 -3.10 4.83
C GLY A 64 -19.46 -1.92 3.96
N SER A 65 -18.59 -1.02 4.44
CA SER A 65 -18.10 0.13 3.65
C SER A 65 -16.94 -0.19 2.71
N ARG A 66 -16.25 -1.35 2.91
CA ARG A 66 -15.08 -1.73 2.11
C ARG A 66 -15.45 -1.89 0.64
N THR A 67 -14.69 -1.20 -0.21
CA THR A 67 -14.70 -1.39 -1.66
C THR A 67 -13.26 -1.60 -2.13
N ASP A 68 -13.03 -2.61 -2.96
CA ASP A 68 -11.70 -2.89 -3.52
C ASP A 68 -11.46 -2.00 -4.75
N TRP A 69 -10.50 -1.07 -4.65
CA TRP A 69 -10.24 -0.09 -5.72
C TRP A 69 -9.13 -0.53 -6.66
N VAL A 70 -8.11 -1.21 -6.14
CA VAL A 70 -6.86 -1.49 -6.86
C VAL A 70 -6.35 -2.89 -6.55
N ARG A 71 -5.67 -3.50 -7.53
CA ARG A 71 -4.84 -4.69 -7.31
C ARG A 71 -3.38 -4.27 -7.42
N SER A 72 -2.59 -4.57 -6.38
CA SER A 72 -1.16 -4.28 -6.34
C SER A 72 -0.37 -5.57 -6.51
N GLY A 73 0.41 -5.65 -7.59
CA GLY A 73 1.35 -6.75 -7.78
C GLY A 73 2.63 -6.55 -6.97
N VAL A 74 3.31 -7.66 -6.67
CA VAL A 74 4.67 -7.67 -6.11
C VAL A 74 5.67 -7.79 -7.25
N ALA A 75 6.76 -7.03 -7.20
CA ALA A 75 7.80 -7.05 -8.20
C ALA A 75 9.18 -6.89 -7.56
N VAL A 76 10.20 -7.47 -8.20
CA VAL A 76 11.60 -7.20 -7.90
C VAL A 76 12.09 -6.13 -8.86
N ALA A 77 12.69 -5.06 -8.32
CA ALA A 77 13.26 -3.98 -9.11
C ALA A 77 14.77 -3.89 -8.86
N VAL A 78 15.51 -3.54 -9.91
CA VAL A 78 16.94 -3.22 -9.86
C VAL A 78 17.17 -1.80 -10.31
N ARG A 79 18.38 -1.27 -10.07
CA ARG A 79 18.79 0.02 -10.64
C ARG A 79 18.72 -0.02 -12.16
N ALA A 80 18.32 1.08 -12.79
CA ALA A 80 18.29 1.18 -14.26
C ALA A 80 19.67 0.82 -14.85
N GLY A 81 19.66 -0.03 -15.87
CA GLY A 81 20.88 -0.55 -16.52
C GLY A 81 21.55 -1.73 -15.82
N ALA A 82 21.11 -2.12 -14.62
CA ALA A 82 21.57 -3.36 -13.98
C ALA A 82 20.90 -4.59 -14.60
N PRO A 83 21.57 -5.76 -14.62
CA PRO A 83 20.95 -6.99 -15.08
C PRO A 83 19.75 -7.36 -14.20
N LEU A 84 18.68 -7.85 -14.82
CA LEU A 84 17.53 -8.40 -14.11
C LEU A 84 17.92 -9.77 -13.52
N PRO A 85 17.67 -10.01 -12.22
CA PRO A 85 17.87 -11.33 -11.65
C PRO A 85 16.87 -12.32 -12.22
N ASP A 86 17.26 -13.59 -12.30
CA ASP A 86 16.31 -14.66 -12.52
C ASP A 86 15.43 -14.83 -11.28
N ILE A 87 14.11 -14.84 -11.50
CA ILE A 87 13.08 -15.01 -10.48
C ILE A 87 12.02 -16.04 -10.92
N GLY A 88 12.35 -16.89 -11.90
CA GLY A 88 11.42 -17.87 -12.48
C GLY A 88 11.12 -19.08 -11.59
N SER A 89 11.88 -19.27 -10.51
CA SER A 89 11.68 -20.34 -9.52
C SER A 89 12.07 -19.89 -8.12
N GLU A 90 11.66 -20.64 -7.11
CA GLU A 90 12.03 -20.40 -5.70
C GLU A 90 13.56 -20.37 -5.52
N ASP A 91 14.27 -21.34 -6.09
CA ASP A 91 15.74 -21.43 -6.02
C ASP A 91 16.42 -20.24 -6.72
N ALA A 92 15.87 -19.77 -7.84
CA ALA A 92 16.38 -18.60 -8.56
C ALA A 92 16.19 -17.33 -7.72
N VAL A 93 15.01 -17.12 -7.13
CA VAL A 93 14.74 -16.01 -6.20
C VAL A 93 15.68 -16.06 -5.00
N ARG A 94 15.84 -17.24 -4.38
CA ARG A 94 16.76 -17.42 -3.24
C ARG A 94 18.20 -17.06 -3.62
N SER A 95 18.66 -17.52 -4.78
CA SER A 95 20.00 -17.23 -5.28
C SER A 95 20.19 -15.74 -5.55
N ALA A 96 19.20 -15.08 -6.16
CA ALA A 96 19.21 -13.64 -6.41
C ALA A 96 19.29 -12.81 -5.11
N VAL A 97 18.51 -13.21 -4.09
CA VAL A 97 18.51 -12.60 -2.75
C VAL A 97 19.88 -12.78 -2.07
N LEU A 98 20.44 -13.99 -2.07
CA LEU A 98 21.73 -14.27 -1.43
C LEU A 98 22.91 -13.58 -2.12
N ALA A 99 22.82 -13.38 -3.44
CA ALA A 99 23.84 -12.68 -4.22
C ALA A 99 23.78 -11.15 -4.07
N ALA A 100 22.65 -10.60 -3.61
CA ALA A 100 22.47 -9.17 -3.48
C ALA A 100 23.29 -8.62 -2.30
N ARG A 101 24.11 -7.59 -2.56
CA ARG A 101 24.86 -6.88 -1.50
C ARG A 101 23.93 -6.23 -0.46
N SER A 102 22.78 -5.73 -0.91
CA SER A 102 21.77 -5.13 -0.06
C SER A 102 20.39 -5.29 -0.68
N ILE A 103 19.38 -5.37 0.17
CA ILE A 103 17.97 -5.53 -0.22
C ILE A 103 17.16 -4.47 0.51
N SER A 104 16.28 -3.81 -0.23
CA SER A 104 15.20 -3.00 0.33
C SER A 104 13.89 -3.71 0.07
N TYR A 105 13.03 -3.80 1.07
CA TYR A 105 11.73 -4.43 0.97
C TYR A 105 10.69 -3.64 1.77
N SER A 106 9.43 -3.83 1.43
CA SER A 106 8.30 -3.18 2.09
C SER A 106 7.95 -3.91 3.39
N THR A 107 7.70 -3.19 4.48
CA THR A 107 7.13 -3.77 5.71
C THR A 107 5.61 -3.99 5.64
N GLY A 108 4.99 -3.58 4.53
CA GLY A 108 3.59 -3.82 4.24
C GLY A 108 3.36 -5.08 3.37
N PRO A 109 2.15 -5.24 2.81
CA PRO A 109 1.73 -6.45 2.09
C PRO A 109 2.63 -6.88 0.92
N SER A 110 3.40 -5.95 0.34
CA SER A 110 4.27 -6.25 -0.79
C SER A 110 5.63 -6.84 -0.41
N GLY A 111 5.94 -6.98 0.89
CA GLY A 111 7.18 -7.60 1.36
C GLY A 111 7.00 -8.60 2.49
N VAL A 112 5.76 -9.09 2.70
CA VAL A 112 5.41 -10.17 3.64
C VAL A 112 4.86 -11.38 2.90
#